data_AF-A0A929H2V2-F1
#
_entry.id   AF-A0A929H2V2-F1
#
_cell.length_a   1.000
_cell.length_b   1.000
_cell.length_c   1.000
_cell.angle_alpha   90.00
_cell.angle_beta   90.00
_cell.angle_gamma   90.00
#
_symmetry.space_group_name_H-M   'P 1'
#
loop_
_entity.id
_entity.type
_entity.pdbx_description
1 polymer ?
#
loop_
_entity_poly.entity_id
_entity_poly.type
_entity_poly.pdbx_seq_one_letter_code
_entity_poly.pdbx_strand_id
1 'polypeptide(L)'
;MYGNLKYILKYINYYLFSGHGKGYGIHSPFIFEYVTKVIKNRTIDRKIKRIDDLCSELRLDKTKVDATGFGAGSHFGKRNNVRIGNIARLSSTQKKYGNLLYRTVMFFKPKVILELGTSLGIGTSYLALPDKNASIYTIEGSEILSALARENFNRLKISNIRQYTGKFIEVLPGLLGQLPDIDLVFIDGDHREEATIKYFELCLESVNSESVVILDDIHWSCGMEKAWERIKRYSDVKLTLDLFRLGLVFFRKELYSKQHFRIRY
;
A
#
# COMPACT_ATOMS: atom_id res chain seq x y z
N MET A 1 -5.62 16.09 -6.78
CA MET A 1 -6.72 15.32 -6.16
C MET A 1 -8.04 15.70 -6.81
N TYR A 2 -8.96 14.75 -6.99
CA TYR A 2 -10.33 15.08 -7.36
C TYR A 2 -11.06 15.82 -6.23
N GLY A 3 -11.97 16.75 -6.55
CA GLY A 3 -12.89 17.29 -5.56
C GLY A 3 -13.86 16.22 -5.05
N ASN A 4 -14.40 16.41 -3.84
CA ASN A 4 -15.25 15.42 -3.14
C ASN A 4 -16.39 14.88 -4.02
N LEU A 5 -17.11 15.74 -4.73
CA LEU A 5 -18.22 15.32 -5.60
C LEU A 5 -17.75 14.38 -6.71
N LYS A 6 -16.66 14.73 -7.39
CA LYS A 6 -16.11 13.91 -8.48
C LYS A 6 -15.61 12.56 -7.96
N TYR A 7 -14.98 12.55 -6.78
CA TYR A 7 -14.53 11.30 -6.14
C TYR A 7 -15.71 10.39 -5.74
N ILE A 8 -16.79 10.97 -5.21
CA ILE A 8 -18.03 10.24 -4.90
C ILE A 8 -18.66 9.65 -6.16
N LEU A 9 -18.78 10.43 -7.24
CA LEU A 9 -19.30 9.94 -8.52
C LEU A 9 -18.46 8.78 -9.08
N LYS A 10 -17.13 8.86 -8.95
CA LYS A 10 -16.23 7.76 -9.31
C LYS A 10 -16.47 6.52 -8.47
N TYR A 11 -16.69 6.68 -7.17
CA TYR A 11 -17.02 5.56 -6.28
C TYR A 11 -18.36 4.91 -6.64
N ILE A 12 -19.39 5.70 -6.94
CA ILE A 12 -20.69 5.20 -7.38
C ILE A 12 -20.52 4.39 -8.67
N ASN A 13 -19.79 4.93 -9.65
CA ASN A 13 -19.48 4.24 -10.90
C ASN A 13 -18.77 2.90 -10.63
N TYR A 14 -17.71 2.90 -9.83
CA TYR A 14 -17.04 1.67 -9.40
C TYR A 14 -18.00 0.69 -8.72
N TYR A 15 -18.88 1.16 -7.84
CA TYR A 15 -19.81 0.31 -7.10
C TYR A 15 -20.81 -0.39 -8.02
N LEU A 16 -21.30 0.31 -9.05
CA LEU A 16 -22.24 -0.21 -10.05
C LEU A 16 -21.59 -1.22 -11.00
N PHE A 17 -20.34 -0.99 -11.40
CA PHE A 17 -19.64 -1.82 -12.40
C PHE A 17 -18.64 -2.83 -11.80
N SER A 18 -18.52 -2.92 -10.48
CA SER A 18 -17.67 -3.89 -9.80
C SER A 18 -18.36 -5.24 -9.65
N GLY A 19 -17.59 -6.31 -9.88
CA GLY A 19 -17.99 -7.67 -9.58
C GLY A 19 -18.22 -7.86 -8.08
N HIS A 20 -19.10 -8.80 -7.74
CA HIS A 20 -19.40 -9.10 -6.35
C HIS A 20 -18.16 -9.67 -5.64
N GLY A 21 -17.85 -9.12 -4.45
CA GLY A 21 -16.77 -9.62 -3.57
C GLY A 21 -16.98 -11.04 -3.01
N LYS A 22 -17.94 -11.80 -3.54
CA LYS A 22 -18.18 -13.23 -3.24
C LYS A 22 -17.51 -14.17 -4.26
N GLY A 23 -16.93 -13.65 -5.34
CA GLY A 23 -16.21 -14.43 -6.35
C GLY A 23 -17.04 -14.90 -7.54
N TYR A 24 -18.34 -14.53 -7.61
CA TYR A 24 -19.19 -14.88 -8.75
C TYR A 24 -18.63 -14.28 -10.06
N GLY A 25 -18.54 -15.10 -11.11
CA GLY A 25 -18.03 -14.69 -12.43
C GLY A 25 -16.49 -14.62 -12.53
N ILE A 26 -15.75 -15.04 -11.49
CA ILE A 26 -14.30 -15.11 -11.52
C ILE A 26 -13.88 -16.50 -11.97
N HIS A 27 -13.34 -16.60 -13.19
CA HIS A 27 -12.88 -17.87 -13.76
C HIS A 27 -11.44 -18.23 -13.40
N SER A 28 -10.65 -17.26 -12.93
CA SER A 28 -9.28 -17.51 -12.45
C SER A 28 -9.32 -18.13 -11.05
N PRO A 29 -8.88 -19.39 -10.85
CA PRO A 29 -8.90 -20.04 -9.55
C PRO A 29 -8.11 -19.27 -8.50
N PHE A 30 -6.96 -18.71 -8.90
CA PHE A 30 -6.13 -17.85 -8.06
C PHE A 30 -6.89 -16.63 -7.54
N ILE A 31 -7.61 -15.91 -8.41
CA ILE A 31 -8.38 -14.73 -8.00
C ILE A 31 -9.62 -15.11 -7.21
N PHE A 32 -10.28 -16.20 -7.57
CA PHE A 32 -11.40 -16.69 -6.78
C PHE A 32 -10.95 -16.98 -5.35
N GLU A 33 -9.81 -17.66 -5.18
CA GLU A 33 -9.24 -17.95 -3.87
C GLU A 33 -8.84 -16.67 -3.13
N TYR A 34 -8.12 -15.75 -3.78
CA TYR A 34 -7.72 -14.48 -3.17
C TYR A 34 -8.94 -13.64 -2.74
N VAL A 35 -9.95 -13.51 -3.61
CA VAL A 35 -11.17 -12.77 -3.30
C VAL A 35 -11.91 -13.39 -2.11
N THR A 36 -12.06 -14.71 -2.10
CA THR A 36 -12.83 -15.39 -1.05
C THR A 36 -12.10 -15.48 0.28
N LYS A 37 -10.77 -15.73 0.28
CA LYS A 37 -9.96 -15.90 1.50
C LYS A 37 -9.40 -14.59 2.07
N VAL A 38 -9.18 -13.57 1.23
CA VAL A 38 -8.53 -12.30 1.63
C VAL A 38 -9.49 -11.12 1.58
N ILE A 39 -10.15 -10.87 0.44
CA ILE A 39 -10.99 -9.66 0.26
C ILE A 39 -12.31 -9.78 1.02
N LYS A 40 -13.02 -10.91 0.89
CA LYS A 40 -14.31 -11.19 1.57
C LYS A 40 -14.12 -11.40 3.06
N ASN A 41 -13.00 -11.99 3.46
CA ASN A 41 -12.73 -12.35 4.83
C ASN A 41 -12.71 -11.10 5.74
N ARG A 42 -13.51 -11.14 6.80
CA ARG A 42 -13.64 -10.07 7.81
C ARG A 42 -13.09 -10.47 9.17
N THR A 43 -12.47 -11.65 9.29
CA THR A 43 -11.84 -12.10 10.54
C THR A 43 -10.73 -11.13 10.94
N ILE A 44 -10.76 -10.70 12.19
CA ILE A 44 -9.78 -9.79 12.80
C ILE A 44 -8.89 -10.63 13.70
N ASP A 45 -7.60 -10.66 13.40
CA ASP A 45 -6.60 -11.28 14.26
C ASP A 45 -6.43 -10.43 15.54
N ARG A 46 -6.40 -11.08 16.71
CA ARG A 46 -6.18 -10.39 18.00
C ARG A 46 -4.87 -9.60 18.02
N LYS A 47 -3.86 -10.01 17.25
CA LYS A 47 -2.58 -9.29 17.11
C LYS A 47 -2.78 -7.85 16.60
N ILE A 48 -3.76 -7.63 15.71
CA ILE A 48 -4.07 -6.33 15.11
C ILE A 48 -4.55 -5.32 16.17
N LYS A 49 -5.13 -5.78 17.28
CA LYS A 49 -5.66 -4.90 18.32
C LYS A 49 -4.63 -3.88 18.80
N ARG A 50 -3.35 -4.28 18.94
CA ARG A 50 -2.28 -3.37 19.37
C ARG A 50 -2.02 -2.23 18.37
N ILE A 51 -2.20 -2.49 17.07
CA ILE A 51 -2.13 -1.45 16.03
C ILE A 51 -3.34 -0.52 16.13
N ASP A 52 -4.53 -1.07 16.35
CA ASP A 52 -5.76 -0.27 16.51
C ASP A 52 -5.70 0.66 17.73
N ASP A 53 -5.19 0.15 18.86
CA ASP A 53 -4.99 0.91 20.09
C ASP A 53 -4.01 2.06 19.85
N LEU A 54 -2.85 1.77 19.24
CA LEU A 54 -1.86 2.78 18.84
C LEU A 54 -2.45 3.85 17.91
N CYS A 55 -3.24 3.44 16.89
CA CYS A 55 -3.88 4.39 15.98
C CYS A 55 -4.83 5.33 16.71
N SER A 56 -5.54 4.82 17.72
CA SER A 56 -6.49 5.61 18.51
C SER A 56 -5.77 6.66 19.36
N GLU A 57 -4.64 6.28 19.97
CA GLU A 57 -3.77 7.19 20.71
C GLU A 57 -3.17 8.28 19.81
N LEU A 58 -2.56 7.88 18.69
CA LEU A 58 -1.93 8.83 17.75
C LEU A 58 -2.94 9.85 17.23
N ARG A 59 -4.20 9.46 16.98
CA ARG A 59 -5.27 10.38 16.54
C ARG A 59 -5.65 11.43 17.58
N LEU A 60 -5.33 11.21 18.85
CA LEU A 60 -5.57 12.16 19.95
C LEU A 60 -4.33 12.99 20.27
N ASP A 61 -3.17 12.64 19.70
CA ASP A 61 -1.92 13.32 19.93
C ASP A 61 -1.92 14.77 19.40
N LYS A 62 -1.66 15.71 20.31
CA LYS A 62 -1.63 17.15 20.05
C LYS A 62 -0.23 17.69 19.80
N THR A 63 0.80 16.86 19.97
CA THR A 63 2.21 17.19 19.72
C THR A 63 2.34 17.66 18.28
N LYS A 64 3.09 18.74 18.08
CA LYS A 64 3.33 19.32 16.77
C LYS A 64 4.74 19.01 16.32
N VAL A 65 4.87 18.69 15.04
CA VAL A 65 6.13 18.31 14.40
C VAL A 65 6.26 18.97 13.04
N ASP A 66 7.49 19.19 12.60
CA ASP A 66 7.80 19.70 11.28
C ASP A 66 7.83 18.56 10.26
N ALA A 67 6.64 18.05 9.94
CA ALA A 67 6.47 17.00 8.95
C ALA A 67 6.53 17.59 7.52
N THR A 68 7.73 17.71 6.98
CA THR A 68 7.93 17.99 5.55
C THR A 68 7.64 16.74 4.73
N GLY A 69 6.57 16.79 3.93
CA GLY A 69 6.19 15.69 3.05
C GLY A 69 6.77 15.84 1.65
N PHE A 70 7.31 14.76 1.10
CA PHE A 70 7.83 14.70 -0.27
C PHE A 70 6.83 13.96 -1.16
N GLY A 71 5.96 14.70 -1.87
CA GLY A 71 5.01 14.13 -2.84
C GLY A 71 3.63 14.81 -2.82
N ALA A 72 2.85 14.61 -3.88
CA ALA A 72 1.54 15.26 -4.01
C ALA A 72 0.48 14.74 -3.00
N GLY A 73 0.68 13.53 -2.47
CA GLY A 73 -0.15 12.94 -1.41
C GLY A 73 0.10 13.49 -0.02
N SER A 74 1.18 14.26 0.17
CA SER A 74 1.42 14.89 1.44
C SER A 74 0.37 15.98 1.68
N HIS A 75 -0.61 15.70 2.54
CA HIS A 75 -1.60 16.69 2.98
C HIS A 75 -0.97 17.93 3.63
N PHE A 76 0.32 17.85 3.93
CA PHE A 76 1.10 18.84 4.65
C PHE A 76 2.10 19.59 3.77
N GLY A 77 2.53 19.11 2.61
CA GLY A 77 3.52 19.80 1.76
C GLY A 77 4.75 20.27 2.56
N LYS A 78 5.15 21.54 2.38
CA LYS A 78 6.15 22.24 3.22
C LYS A 78 5.53 22.94 4.45
N ARG A 79 4.54 22.35 5.11
CA ARG A 79 3.96 22.92 6.33
C ARG A 79 4.78 22.50 7.53
N ASN A 80 5.27 23.50 8.24
CA ASN A 80 5.82 23.34 9.57
C ASN A 80 4.68 23.22 10.60
N ASN A 81 4.98 22.62 11.75
CA ASN A 81 4.12 22.64 12.94
C ASN A 81 2.77 21.92 12.81
N VAL A 82 2.78 20.72 12.21
CA VAL A 82 1.59 19.86 12.03
C VAL A 82 1.38 18.97 13.25
N ARG A 83 0.13 18.84 13.73
CA ARG A 83 -0.20 17.91 14.83
C ARG A 83 -0.10 16.45 14.39
N ILE A 84 0.53 15.60 15.20
CA ILE A 84 0.62 14.15 14.96
C ILE A 84 -0.77 13.53 14.73
N GLY A 85 -1.78 13.92 15.51
CA GLY A 85 -3.14 13.44 15.31
C GLY A 85 -3.78 13.81 13.98
N ASN A 86 -3.36 14.91 13.35
CA ASN A 86 -3.80 15.23 11.99
C ASN A 86 -3.11 14.33 10.96
N ILE A 87 -1.82 14.05 11.14
CA ILE A 87 -1.05 13.12 10.30
C ILE A 87 -1.68 11.73 10.38
N ALA A 88 -1.99 11.26 11.59
CA ALA A 88 -2.63 9.96 11.83
C ALA A 88 -4.04 9.82 11.20
N ARG A 89 -4.74 10.92 10.95
CA ARG A 89 -6.07 10.90 10.31
C ARG A 89 -5.98 10.96 8.79
N LEU A 90 -5.00 11.70 8.26
CA LEU A 90 -4.91 12.03 6.84
C LEU A 90 -3.95 11.11 6.08
N SER A 91 -2.89 10.64 6.72
CA SER A 91 -1.76 9.96 6.06
C SER A 91 -1.47 8.56 6.63
N SER A 92 -2.30 8.05 7.54
CA SER A 92 -2.19 6.66 7.99
C SER A 92 -3.17 5.78 7.23
N THR A 93 -2.71 4.58 6.87
CA THR A 93 -3.56 3.53 6.30
C THR A 93 -4.79 3.30 7.17
N GLN A 94 -5.98 3.40 6.58
CA GLN A 94 -7.22 3.17 7.33
C GLN A 94 -7.33 1.70 7.74
N LYS A 95 -7.92 1.44 8.91
CA LYS A 95 -8.09 0.10 9.49
C LYS A 95 -8.61 -0.93 8.48
N LYS A 96 -9.58 -0.57 7.64
CA LYS A 96 -10.11 -1.45 6.58
C LYS A 96 -9.00 -1.98 5.67
N TYR A 97 -8.22 -1.07 5.08
CA TYR A 97 -7.13 -1.40 4.16
C TYR A 97 -5.93 -2.03 4.86
N GLY A 98 -5.59 -1.59 6.08
CA GLY A 98 -4.55 -2.25 6.89
C GLY A 98 -4.87 -3.72 7.17
N ASN A 99 -6.13 -4.02 7.49
CA ASN A 99 -6.61 -5.40 7.63
C ASN A 99 -6.51 -6.19 6.31
N LEU A 100 -6.67 -5.55 5.14
CA LEU A 100 -6.44 -6.21 3.86
C LEU A 100 -4.97 -6.53 3.66
N LEU A 101 -4.06 -5.59 3.92
CA LEU A 101 -2.62 -5.80 3.83
C LEU A 101 -2.17 -6.96 4.73
N TYR A 102 -2.65 -6.99 5.99
CA TYR A 102 -2.39 -8.09 6.92
C TYR A 102 -2.80 -9.46 6.36
N ARG A 103 -4.04 -9.56 5.85
CA ARG A 103 -4.53 -10.82 5.26
C ARG A 103 -3.80 -11.18 3.96
N THR A 104 -3.34 -10.18 3.22
CA THR A 104 -2.55 -10.36 1.99
C THR A 104 -1.20 -11.00 2.31
N VAL A 105 -0.50 -10.51 3.32
CA VAL A 105 0.75 -11.11 3.81
C VAL A 105 0.50 -12.51 4.38
N MET A 106 -0.57 -12.73 5.15
CA MET A 106 -0.92 -14.08 5.62
C MET A 106 -1.18 -15.07 4.48
N PHE A 107 -1.74 -14.59 3.37
CA PHE A 107 -2.08 -15.41 2.21
C PHE A 107 -0.85 -15.75 1.37
N PHE A 108 -0.05 -14.75 1.01
CA PHE A 108 1.13 -14.94 0.15
C PHE A 108 2.37 -15.43 0.91
N LYS A 109 2.47 -15.16 2.22
CA LYS A 109 3.66 -15.40 3.04
C LYS A 109 4.96 -14.89 2.40
N PRO A 110 4.99 -13.60 1.99
CA PRO A 110 6.17 -13.02 1.37
C PRO A 110 7.37 -13.06 2.32
N LYS A 111 8.55 -13.39 1.81
CA LYS A 111 9.82 -13.32 2.55
C LYS A 111 10.40 -11.91 2.51
N VAL A 112 10.24 -11.21 1.38
CA VAL A 112 10.72 -9.83 1.21
C VAL A 112 9.56 -8.93 0.83
N ILE A 113 9.36 -7.89 1.64
CA ILE A 113 8.34 -6.86 1.43
C ILE A 113 9.03 -5.51 1.29
N LEU A 114 8.71 -4.76 0.24
CA LEU A 114 9.12 -3.37 0.06
C LEU A 114 7.92 -2.44 0.22
N GLU A 115 8.06 -1.37 0.99
CA GLU A 115 7.07 -0.31 1.15
C GLU A 115 7.67 1.05 0.80
N LEU A 116 6.95 1.84 0.00
CA LEU A 116 7.27 3.23 -0.31
C LEU A 116 6.23 4.12 0.37
N GLY A 117 6.62 4.83 1.43
CA GLY A 117 5.73 5.66 2.25
C GLY A 117 5.44 5.06 3.62
N THR A 118 6.34 5.24 4.58
CA THR A 118 6.16 4.72 5.96
C THR A 118 5.18 5.56 6.79
N SER A 119 5.22 6.88 6.65
CA SER A 119 4.46 7.83 7.48
C SER A 119 4.69 7.55 8.97
N LEU A 120 3.63 7.41 9.79
CA LEU A 120 3.71 7.04 11.21
C LEU A 120 3.95 5.54 11.46
N GLY A 121 4.16 4.72 10.42
CA GLY A 121 4.45 3.29 10.52
C GLY A 121 3.22 2.38 10.67
N ILE A 122 2.00 2.90 10.48
CA ILE A 122 0.77 2.10 10.66
C ILE A 122 0.61 1.06 9.56
N GLY A 123 0.77 1.44 8.28
CA GLY A 123 0.71 0.52 7.13
C GLY A 123 1.79 -0.57 7.24
N THR A 124 3.02 -0.14 7.47
CA THR A 124 4.17 -1.02 7.73
C THR A 124 3.90 -2.03 8.83
N SER A 125 3.24 -1.62 9.91
CA SER A 125 2.91 -2.51 11.02
C SER A 125 1.92 -3.61 10.61
N TYR A 126 0.95 -3.30 9.75
CA TYR A 126 0.04 -4.31 9.19
C TYR A 126 0.76 -5.29 8.25
N LEU A 127 1.80 -4.84 7.54
CA LEU A 127 2.64 -5.70 6.70
C LEU A 127 3.58 -6.59 7.52
N ALA A 128 4.14 -6.07 8.61
CA ALA A 128 5.20 -6.74 9.37
C ALA A 128 4.69 -7.74 10.44
N LEU A 129 3.55 -7.44 11.07
CA LEU A 129 3.02 -8.23 12.17
C LEU A 129 2.57 -9.68 11.85
N PRO A 130 2.02 -9.99 10.65
CA PRO A 130 1.54 -11.33 10.32
C PRO A 130 2.63 -12.41 10.35
N ASP A 131 3.83 -12.09 9.86
CA ASP A 131 4.94 -13.03 9.72
C ASP A 131 6.25 -12.39 10.18
N LYS A 132 6.80 -12.90 11.29
CA LYS A 132 8.07 -12.40 11.87
C LYS A 132 9.30 -12.80 11.05
N ASN A 133 9.17 -13.77 10.14
CA ASN A 133 10.25 -14.21 9.27
C ASN A 133 10.34 -13.38 7.98
N ALA A 134 9.28 -12.65 7.64
CA ALA A 134 9.30 -11.71 6.53
C ALA A 134 10.21 -10.52 6.87
N SER A 135 11.04 -10.10 5.92
CA SER A 135 11.85 -8.88 6.01
C SER A 135 11.12 -7.73 5.34
N ILE A 136 10.77 -6.70 6.11
CA ILE A 136 10.09 -5.51 5.60
C ILE A 136 11.13 -4.41 5.42
N TYR A 137 11.20 -3.87 4.21
CA TYR A 137 12.01 -2.71 3.87
C TYR A 137 11.07 -1.55 3.60
N THR A 138 11.19 -0.46 4.34
CA THR A 138 10.31 0.71 4.18
C THR A 138 11.11 1.99 4.01
N ILE A 139 10.67 2.88 3.15
CA ILE A 139 11.33 4.17 2.86
C ILE A 139 10.38 5.31 3.26
N GLU A 140 10.90 6.25 4.06
CA GLU A 140 10.20 7.48 4.43
C GLU A 140 11.03 8.71 4.04
N GLY A 141 10.38 9.69 3.39
CA GLY A 141 11.05 10.92 3.01
C GLY A 141 11.33 11.85 4.19
N SER A 142 10.44 11.90 5.18
CA SER A 142 10.56 12.80 6.33
C SER A 142 11.35 12.16 7.47
N GLU A 143 12.46 12.77 7.87
CA GLU A 143 13.27 12.31 9.00
C GLU A 143 12.47 12.19 10.30
N ILE A 144 11.60 13.18 10.57
CA ILE A 144 10.78 13.20 11.78
C ILE A 144 9.72 12.09 11.76
N LEU A 145 9.03 11.88 10.62
CA LEU A 145 8.07 10.78 10.53
C LEU A 145 8.77 9.42 10.61
N SER A 146 9.95 9.31 9.99
CA SER A 146 10.77 8.10 10.08
C SER A 146 11.12 7.78 11.54
N ALA A 147 11.53 8.77 12.33
CA ALA A 147 11.83 8.61 13.75
C ALA A 147 10.58 8.19 14.56
N LEU A 148 9.44 8.83 14.33
CA LEU A 148 8.17 8.48 14.99
C LEU A 148 7.70 7.07 14.63
N ALA A 149 7.82 6.66 13.36
CA ALA A 149 7.51 5.30 12.93
C ALA A 149 8.41 4.28 13.65
N ARG A 150 9.70 4.57 13.83
CA ARG A 150 10.63 3.70 14.58
C ARG A 150 10.21 3.53 16.04
N GLU A 151 9.79 4.61 16.70
CA GLU A 151 9.24 4.55 18.05
C GLU A 151 7.98 3.66 18.09
N ASN A 152 7.07 3.84 17.13
CA ASN A 152 5.86 3.03 17.03
C ASN A 152 6.16 1.54 16.80
N PHE A 153 7.14 1.19 15.97
CA PHE A 153 7.59 -0.19 15.79
C PHE A 153 8.10 -0.81 17.09
N ASN A 154 8.89 -0.05 17.86
CA ASN A 154 9.39 -0.48 19.17
C ASN A 154 8.24 -0.72 20.17
N ARG A 155 7.26 0.20 20.23
CA ARG A 155 6.06 0.06 21.08
C ARG A 155 5.22 -1.17 20.71
N LEU A 156 5.12 -1.46 19.41
CA LEU A 156 4.44 -2.66 18.90
C LEU A 156 5.28 -3.93 19.05
N LYS A 157 6.57 -3.83 19.38
CA LYS A 157 7.54 -4.92 19.47
C LYS A 157 7.69 -5.66 18.13
N ILE A 158 7.79 -4.89 17.05
CA ILE A 158 8.02 -5.39 15.70
C ILE A 158 9.51 -5.24 15.38
N SER A 159 10.19 -6.35 15.11
CA SER A 159 11.66 -6.39 14.95
C SER A 159 12.12 -6.74 13.54
N ASN A 160 11.21 -7.02 12.62
CA ASN A 160 11.50 -7.47 11.27
C ASN A 160 11.39 -6.35 10.21
N ILE A 161 11.46 -5.08 10.65
CA ILE A 161 11.43 -3.89 9.78
C ILE A 161 12.84 -3.30 9.69
N ARG A 162 13.30 -3.08 8.45
CA ARG A 162 14.48 -2.28 8.08
C ARG A 162 13.98 -0.98 7.44
N GLN A 163 14.20 0.13 8.13
CA GLN A 163 13.70 1.44 7.73
C GLN A 163 14.82 2.29 7.12
N TYR A 164 14.53 2.94 6.00
CA TYR A 164 15.40 3.89 5.32
C TYR A 164 14.74 5.27 5.28
N THR A 165 15.58 6.30 5.36
CA THR A 165 15.12 7.69 5.38
C THR A 165 15.72 8.43 4.19
N GLY A 166 14.88 9.08 3.39
CA GLY A 166 15.29 9.84 2.21
C GLY A 166 14.26 9.79 1.09
N LYS A 167 14.47 10.58 0.02
CA LYS A 167 13.55 10.56 -1.11
C LYS A 167 13.62 9.20 -1.82
N PHE A 168 12.47 8.69 -2.26
CA PHE A 168 12.42 7.39 -2.94
C PHE A 168 13.39 7.30 -4.11
N ILE A 169 13.48 8.34 -4.95
CA ILE A 169 14.36 8.32 -6.12
C ILE A 169 15.85 8.27 -5.78
N GLU A 170 16.23 8.69 -4.57
CA GLU A 170 17.61 8.68 -4.10
C GLU A 170 17.95 7.35 -3.42
N VAL A 171 17.01 6.78 -2.66
CA VAL A 171 17.22 5.57 -1.84
C VAL A 171 16.89 4.27 -2.59
N LEU A 172 15.79 4.26 -3.34
CA LEU A 172 15.22 3.04 -3.92
C LEU A 172 16.19 2.29 -4.84
N PRO A 173 16.88 2.92 -5.81
CA PRO A 173 17.78 2.18 -6.71
C PRO A 173 18.91 1.45 -5.98
N GLY A 174 19.53 2.11 -4.99
CA GLY A 174 20.59 1.50 -4.19
C GLY A 174 20.09 0.36 -3.31
N LEU A 175 18.88 0.49 -2.77
CA LEU A 175 18.24 -0.57 -2.00
C LEU A 175 17.92 -1.78 -2.90
N LEU A 176 17.28 -1.57 -4.05
CA LEU A 176 16.91 -2.65 -4.98
C LEU A 176 18.13 -3.49 -5.40
N GLY A 177 19.29 -2.85 -5.64
CA GLY A 177 20.52 -3.56 -5.99
C GLY A 177 21.09 -4.46 -4.87
N GLN A 178 20.57 -4.38 -3.65
CA GLN A 178 21.01 -5.18 -2.49
C GLN A 178 19.99 -6.24 -2.07
N LEU A 179 18.74 -6.14 -2.55
CA LEU A 179 17.67 -7.06 -2.19
C LEU A 179 17.66 -8.28 -3.11
N PRO A 180 17.28 -9.46 -2.59
CA PRO A 180 16.81 -10.53 -3.47
C PRO A 180 15.46 -10.14 -4.09
N ASP A 181 14.91 -11.01 -4.93
CA ASP A 181 13.57 -10.82 -5.49
C ASP A 181 12.53 -10.48 -4.41
N ILE A 182 11.70 -9.48 -4.71
CA ILE A 182 10.71 -8.91 -3.81
C ILE A 182 9.37 -9.60 -4.04
N ASP A 183 8.83 -10.23 -3.00
CA ASP A 183 7.56 -10.97 -3.07
C ASP A 183 6.34 -10.03 -2.98
N LEU A 184 6.45 -8.92 -2.26
CA LEU A 184 5.38 -7.94 -2.13
C LEU A 184 5.94 -6.51 -2.16
N VAL A 185 5.35 -5.66 -3.00
CA VAL A 185 5.62 -4.22 -3.00
C VAL A 185 4.35 -3.47 -2.62
N PHE A 186 4.43 -2.52 -1.70
CA PHE A 186 3.35 -1.58 -1.39
C PHE A 186 3.79 -0.15 -1.69
N ILE A 187 3.17 0.46 -2.70
CA ILE A 187 3.44 1.84 -3.12
C ILE A 187 2.33 2.73 -2.54
N ASP A 188 2.63 3.36 -1.40
CA ASP A 188 1.75 4.26 -0.63
C ASP A 188 2.40 5.64 -0.46
N GLY A 189 3.03 6.10 -1.54
CA GLY A 189 3.83 7.31 -1.51
C GLY A 189 3.85 8.01 -2.85
N ASP A 190 3.82 9.34 -2.79
CA ASP A 190 3.95 10.23 -3.95
C ASP A 190 2.98 9.94 -5.10
N HIS A 191 1.68 10.25 -4.87
CA HIS A 191 0.56 10.06 -5.80
C HIS A 191 0.54 11.00 -7.03
N ARG A 192 1.71 11.24 -7.65
CA ARG A 192 1.85 11.89 -8.95
C ARG A 192 2.00 10.83 -10.01
N GLU A 193 1.36 11.02 -11.16
CA GLU A 193 1.37 10.08 -12.29
C GLU A 193 2.78 9.54 -12.61
N GLU A 194 3.69 10.44 -12.99
CA GLU A 194 5.05 10.07 -13.39
C GLU A 194 5.87 9.44 -12.27
N ALA A 195 5.66 9.87 -11.02
CA ALA A 195 6.39 9.32 -9.89
C ALA A 195 5.93 7.87 -9.61
N THR A 196 4.62 7.64 -9.53
CA THR A 196 4.04 6.30 -9.37
C THR A 196 4.50 5.34 -10.47
N ILE A 197 4.45 5.78 -11.74
CA ILE A 197 4.91 4.97 -12.88
C ILE A 197 6.40 4.66 -12.73
N LYS A 198 7.24 5.66 -12.43
CA LYS A 198 8.68 5.49 -12.28
C LYS A 198 9.05 4.53 -11.14
N TYR A 199 8.40 4.63 -9.99
CA TYR A 199 8.66 3.70 -8.88
C TYR A 199 8.18 2.28 -9.19
N PHE A 200 7.06 2.15 -9.89
CA PHE A 200 6.60 0.86 -10.40
C PHE A 200 7.63 0.25 -11.36
N GLU A 201 8.12 1.02 -12.33
CA GLU A 201 9.16 0.59 -13.28
C GLU A 201 10.44 0.14 -12.59
N LEU A 202 10.93 0.90 -11.60
CA LEU A 202 12.10 0.50 -10.80
C LEU A 202 11.87 -0.84 -10.09
N CYS A 203 10.66 -1.06 -9.55
CA CYS A 203 10.34 -2.32 -8.88
C CYS A 203 10.20 -3.50 -9.85
N LEU A 204 9.88 -3.27 -11.14
CA LEU A 204 9.70 -4.35 -12.12
C LEU A 204 10.95 -5.21 -12.29
N GLU A 205 12.14 -4.62 -12.12
CA GLU A 205 13.42 -5.32 -12.24
C GLU A 205 13.70 -6.26 -11.05
N SER A 206 12.96 -6.12 -9.94
CA SER A 206 13.17 -6.86 -8.71
C SER A 206 11.99 -7.72 -8.29
N VAL A 207 10.93 -7.81 -9.10
CA VAL A 207 9.78 -8.70 -8.87
C VAL A 207 9.91 -9.99 -9.66
N ASN A 208 9.29 -11.06 -9.18
CA ASN A 208 9.20 -12.36 -9.83
C ASN A 208 7.75 -12.70 -10.22
N SER A 209 7.52 -13.88 -10.80
CA SER A 209 6.18 -14.30 -11.27
C SER A 209 5.15 -14.46 -10.15
N GLU A 210 5.61 -14.66 -8.92
CA GLU A 210 4.79 -14.86 -7.73
C GLU A 210 4.51 -13.55 -6.98
N SER A 211 5.24 -12.48 -7.33
CA SER A 211 5.14 -11.19 -6.66
C SER A 211 3.79 -10.52 -6.84
N VAL A 212 3.44 -9.70 -5.85
CA VAL A 212 2.29 -8.79 -5.91
C VAL A 212 2.74 -7.36 -5.64
N VAL A 213 2.35 -6.43 -6.52
CA VAL A 213 2.49 -4.99 -6.28
C VAL A 213 1.13 -4.42 -5.93
N ILE A 214 1.06 -3.67 -4.83
CA ILE A 214 -0.14 -3.00 -4.34
C ILE A 214 0.09 -1.49 -4.43
N LEU A 215 -0.81 -0.77 -5.08
CA LEU A 215 -0.78 0.69 -5.20
C LEU A 215 -1.91 1.31 -4.39
N ASP A 216 -1.62 2.31 -3.56
CA ASP A 216 -2.66 3.10 -2.89
C ASP A 216 -3.22 4.21 -3.80
N ASP A 217 -4.48 4.57 -3.54
CA ASP A 217 -5.15 5.74 -4.10
C ASP A 217 -5.22 5.78 -5.66
N ILE A 218 -5.46 4.64 -6.31
CA ILE A 218 -5.49 4.51 -7.78
C ILE A 218 -6.56 5.39 -8.48
N HIS A 219 -7.63 5.80 -7.78
CA HIS A 219 -8.67 6.72 -8.29
C HIS A 219 -8.65 8.12 -7.64
N TRP A 220 -7.60 8.45 -6.90
CA TRP A 220 -7.52 9.71 -6.14
C TRP A 220 -7.43 10.96 -7.01
N SER A 221 -6.84 10.84 -8.21
CA SER A 221 -6.68 11.94 -9.14
C SER A 221 -6.66 11.44 -10.59
N CYS A 222 -6.80 12.36 -11.55
CA CYS A 222 -6.65 12.03 -12.97
C CYS A 222 -5.28 11.42 -13.27
N GLY A 223 -4.22 11.92 -12.64
CA GLY A 223 -2.88 11.37 -12.79
C GLY A 223 -2.75 9.95 -12.25
N MET A 224 -3.37 9.65 -11.12
CA MET A 224 -3.37 8.28 -10.57
C MET A 224 -4.17 7.31 -11.43
N GLU A 225 -5.31 7.75 -12.00
CA GLU A 225 -6.06 6.92 -12.94
C GLU A 225 -5.24 6.64 -14.20
N LYS A 226 -4.54 7.64 -14.73
CA LYS A 226 -3.64 7.45 -15.89
C LYS A 226 -2.48 6.52 -15.57
N ALA A 227 -1.86 6.66 -14.40
CA ALA A 227 -0.84 5.74 -13.91
C ALA A 227 -1.38 4.31 -13.83
N TRP A 228 -2.58 4.12 -13.26
CA TRP A 228 -3.22 2.81 -13.18
C TRP A 228 -3.50 2.19 -14.55
N GLU A 229 -4.04 2.96 -15.49
CA GLU A 229 -4.24 2.50 -16.87
C GLU A 229 -2.92 2.17 -17.59
N ARG A 230 -1.85 2.92 -17.33
CA ARG A 230 -0.52 2.62 -17.88
C ARG A 230 0.08 1.35 -17.28
N ILE A 231 0.01 1.18 -15.96
CA ILE A 231 0.53 0.00 -15.24
C ILE A 231 -0.12 -1.28 -15.75
N LYS A 232 -1.45 -1.32 -15.95
CA LYS A 232 -2.15 -2.47 -16.55
C LYS A 232 -1.61 -2.87 -17.93
N ARG A 233 -1.02 -1.94 -18.68
CA ARG A 233 -0.55 -2.15 -20.05
C ARG A 233 0.88 -2.72 -20.14
N TYR A 234 1.68 -2.72 -19.09
CA TYR A 234 3.03 -3.33 -19.10
C TYR A 234 2.97 -4.81 -19.48
N SER A 235 3.90 -5.29 -20.31
CA SER A 235 3.95 -6.66 -20.83
C SER A 235 3.97 -7.74 -19.75
N ASP A 236 4.67 -7.44 -18.66
CA ASP A 236 4.91 -8.32 -17.50
C ASP A 236 3.66 -8.44 -16.62
N VAL A 237 2.80 -7.43 -16.64
CA VAL A 237 1.54 -7.44 -15.89
C VAL A 237 0.55 -8.38 -16.57
N LYS A 238 0.22 -9.47 -15.88
CA LYS A 238 -0.72 -10.49 -16.36
C LYS A 238 -2.10 -10.33 -15.75
N LEU A 239 -2.17 -9.85 -14.52
CA LEU A 239 -3.45 -9.71 -13.85
C LEU A 239 -3.49 -8.48 -12.97
N THR A 240 -4.62 -7.78 -12.98
CA THR A 240 -4.88 -6.67 -12.05
C THR A 240 -6.22 -6.79 -11.34
N LEU A 241 -6.24 -6.39 -10.06
CA LEU A 241 -7.44 -6.21 -9.26
C LEU A 241 -7.60 -4.74 -8.87
N ASP A 242 -8.80 -4.22 -9.06
CA ASP A 242 -9.17 -2.85 -8.71
C ASP A 242 -10.20 -2.91 -7.58
N LEU A 243 -9.78 -2.43 -6.40
CA LEU A 243 -10.59 -2.34 -5.18
C LEU A 243 -10.98 -0.89 -4.90
N PHE A 244 -11.06 -0.07 -5.95
CA PHE A 244 -11.25 1.37 -5.96
C PHE A 244 -10.11 2.19 -5.35
N ARG A 245 -9.80 1.98 -4.07
CA ARG A 245 -8.67 2.66 -3.45
C ARG A 245 -7.36 1.96 -3.82
N LEU A 246 -7.34 0.65 -3.67
CA LEU A 246 -6.15 -0.16 -3.91
C LEU A 246 -6.20 -0.81 -5.30
N GLY A 247 -5.09 -0.73 -6.02
CA GLY A 247 -4.82 -1.54 -7.21
C GLY A 247 -3.82 -2.64 -6.87
N LEU A 248 -4.12 -3.89 -7.21
CA LEU A 248 -3.19 -5.01 -7.07
C LEU A 248 -2.76 -5.49 -8.45
N VAL A 249 -1.48 -5.80 -8.59
CA VAL A 249 -0.84 -6.18 -9.85
C VAL A 249 -0.09 -7.49 -9.62
N PHE A 250 -0.28 -8.45 -10.53
CA PHE A 250 0.32 -9.77 -10.47
C PHE A 250 1.01 -10.13 -11.80
N PHE A 251 2.12 -10.87 -11.70
CA PHE A 251 3.05 -11.18 -12.81
C PHE A 251 3.04 -12.67 -13.19
N ARG A 252 1.98 -13.37 -12.81
CA ARG A 252 1.71 -14.81 -12.98
C ARG A 252 1.90 -15.27 -14.44
N LYS A 253 3.08 -15.80 -14.77
CA LYS A 253 3.48 -16.16 -16.15
C LYS A 253 2.63 -17.30 -16.73
N GLU A 254 1.96 -18.08 -15.89
CA GLU A 254 1.01 -19.12 -16.28
C GLU A 254 -0.28 -18.58 -16.90
N LEU A 255 -0.57 -17.28 -16.76
CA LEU A 255 -1.71 -16.64 -17.40
C LEU A 255 -1.36 -16.22 -18.84
N TYR A 256 -1.96 -16.91 -19.81
CA TYR A 256 -1.78 -16.63 -21.24
C TYR A 256 -2.36 -15.28 -21.69
N SER A 257 -3.46 -14.84 -21.09
CA SER A 257 -4.13 -13.58 -21.42
C SER A 257 -4.14 -12.64 -20.23
N LYS A 258 -4.06 -11.33 -20.52
CA LYS A 258 -4.20 -10.31 -19.49
C LYS A 258 -5.60 -10.29 -18.93
N GLN A 259 -5.72 -10.24 -17.61
CA GLN A 259 -7.01 -10.20 -16.91
C GLN A 259 -7.10 -8.95 -16.02
N HIS A 260 -8.28 -8.36 -15.96
CA HIS A 260 -8.57 -7.23 -15.09
C HIS A 260 -9.92 -7.46 -14.41
N PHE A 261 -9.94 -7.35 -13.08
CA PHE A 261 -11.17 -7.45 -12.31
C PHE A 261 -11.35 -6.22 -11.43
N ARG A 262 -12.55 -5.64 -11.48
CA ARG A 262 -13.00 -4.66 -10.49
C ARG A 262 -13.82 -5.40 -9.44
N ILE A 263 -13.38 -5.42 -8.19
CA ILE A 263 -14.01 -6.22 -7.13
C ILE A 263 -14.44 -5.32 -6.00
N ARG A 264 -15.73 -5.38 -5.65
CA ARG A 264 -16.29 -4.61 -4.54
C ARG A 264 -15.63 -4.98 -3.22
N TYR A 265 -15.03 -3.98 -2.56
CA TYR A 265 -14.35 -4.12 -1.27
C TYR A 265 -14.93 -3.23 -0.17
#